data_AF-A0A0G1KBU4-F1
#
_entry.id   AF-A0A0G1KBU4-F1
#
_cell.length_a   1.000
_cell.length_b   1.000
_cell.length_c   1.000
_cell.angle_alpha   90.00
_cell.angle_beta   90.00
_cell.angle_gamma   90.00
#
_symmetry.space_group_name_H-M   'P 1'
#
loop_
_entity.id
_entity.type
_entity.pdbx_description
1 polymer ?
#
loop_
_entity_poly.entity_id
_entity_poly.type
_entity_poly.pdbx_seq_one_letter_code
_entity_poly.pdbx_strand_id
1 'polypeptide(L)'
;MGVAYTESDYQAMSGKVGLEIRELPASTPLEKSIVEEGSHEVSETFSPAEMTAAINKNTWRYFPFVNVQIRVNADNSIEASGLVVVDRLLKYAQALGATAEEVQMGIDAAKLPNTTFPFYVKGKGEVVDNQVSGNFLSAEVGRLPVPAGILSDIQGRIVGAVEAKLVNNPSISIKEARLENGSAKFVGTLPNVEYVVK
;
A
#
# COMPACT_ATOMS: atom_id res chain seq x y z
N MET A 1 -5.60 14.27 8.70
CA MET A 1 -5.34 13.53 9.96
C MET A 1 -4.18 14.12 10.78
N GLY A 2 -3.53 15.20 10.33
CA GLY A 2 -2.55 15.93 11.14
C GLY A 2 -1.28 15.14 11.48
N VAL A 3 -1.04 14.00 10.82
CA VAL A 3 0.20 13.24 10.98
C VAL A 3 1.25 13.92 10.12
N ALA A 4 2.18 14.59 10.76
CA ALA A 4 3.37 15.15 10.12
C ALA A 4 4.48 14.09 10.12
N TYR A 5 5.37 14.20 9.14
CA TYR A 5 6.58 13.40 9.07
C TYR A 5 7.76 14.29 8.64
N THR A 6 8.96 13.81 8.91
CA THR A 6 10.23 14.45 8.63
C THR A 6 11.09 13.56 7.76
N GLU A 7 12.22 14.09 7.29
CA GLU A 7 13.24 13.26 6.64
C GLU A 7 13.76 12.16 7.58
N SER A 8 13.87 12.45 8.89
CA SER A 8 14.31 11.46 9.88
C SER A 8 13.37 10.27 9.97
N ASP A 9 12.06 10.46 9.80
CA ASP A 9 11.08 9.38 9.82
C ASP A 9 11.25 8.46 8.59
N TYR A 10 11.56 9.05 7.42
CA TYR A 10 11.86 8.28 6.24
C TYR A 10 13.16 7.46 6.41
N GLN A 11 14.22 8.09 6.95
CA GLN A 11 15.49 7.40 7.19
C GLN A 11 15.34 6.29 8.24
N ALA A 12 14.55 6.49 9.28
CA ALA A 12 14.25 5.47 10.28
C ALA A 12 13.48 4.28 9.67
N MET A 13 12.45 4.54 8.85
CA MET A 13 11.76 3.49 8.10
C MET A 13 12.72 2.74 7.18
N SER A 14 13.50 3.47 6.36
CA SER A 14 14.41 2.87 5.38
C SER A 14 15.47 1.99 6.05
N GLY A 15 16.01 2.43 7.19
CA GLY A 15 16.96 1.65 7.99
C GLY A 15 16.34 0.37 8.58
N LYS A 16 15.10 0.44 9.08
CA LYS A 16 14.36 -0.73 9.60
C LYS A 16 14.01 -1.74 8.52
N VAL A 17 13.57 -1.25 7.35
CA VAL A 17 13.18 -2.10 6.23
C VAL A 17 14.41 -2.72 5.57
N GLY A 18 15.53 -2.02 5.50
CA GLY A 18 16.77 -2.53 4.89
C GLY A 18 16.70 -2.73 3.38
N LEU A 19 15.73 -2.10 2.71
CA LEU A 19 15.53 -2.20 1.26
C LEU A 19 16.43 -1.23 0.49
N GLU A 20 17.22 -1.74 -0.45
CA GLU A 20 17.93 -0.92 -1.42
C GLU A 20 17.03 -0.62 -2.62
N ILE A 21 16.87 0.66 -2.99
CA ILE A 21 16.12 1.05 -4.18
C ILE A 21 17.09 1.34 -5.33
N ARG A 22 16.97 0.59 -6.42
CA ARG A 22 17.75 0.79 -7.65
C ARG A 22 16.86 1.27 -8.79
N GLU A 23 17.43 2.09 -9.66
CA GLU A 23 16.68 2.67 -10.78
C GLU A 23 16.77 1.78 -12.04
N LEU A 24 15.63 1.54 -12.66
CA LEU A 24 15.51 0.89 -13.97
C LEU A 24 15.49 1.95 -15.08
N PRO A 25 15.94 1.60 -16.31
CA PRO A 25 15.82 2.48 -17.47
C PRO A 25 14.38 2.96 -17.67
N ALA A 26 14.20 4.24 -18.02
CA ALA A 26 12.87 4.82 -18.28
C ALA A 26 12.09 4.13 -19.42
N SER A 27 12.77 3.39 -20.29
CA SER A 27 12.20 2.59 -21.38
C SER A 27 11.75 1.18 -20.95
N THR A 28 11.90 0.82 -19.67
CA THR A 28 11.48 -0.49 -19.15
C THR A 28 9.96 -0.65 -19.32
N PRO A 29 9.48 -1.77 -19.87
CA PRO A 29 8.04 -2.04 -20.00
C PRO A 29 7.30 -1.95 -18.66
N LEU A 30 6.01 -1.59 -18.71
CA LEU A 30 5.18 -1.33 -17.53
C LEU A 30 5.16 -2.53 -16.58
N GLU A 31 4.99 -3.72 -17.14
CA GLU A 31 4.91 -5.02 -16.45
C GLU A 31 6.24 -5.44 -15.81
N LYS A 32 7.35 -4.77 -16.13
CA LYS A 32 8.67 -4.97 -15.51
C LYS A 32 9.18 -3.73 -14.80
N SER A 33 8.31 -2.74 -14.59
CA SER A 33 8.71 -1.43 -14.05
C SER A 33 8.97 -1.44 -12.54
N ILE A 34 8.70 -2.56 -11.89
CA ILE A 34 9.05 -2.89 -10.51
C ILE A 34 9.50 -4.36 -10.46
N VAL A 35 10.66 -4.62 -9.86
CA VAL A 35 11.19 -5.98 -9.65
C VAL A 35 11.81 -6.04 -8.27
N GLU A 36 11.48 -7.07 -7.51
CA GLU A 36 11.96 -7.28 -6.14
C GLU A 36 12.87 -8.52 -6.11
N GLU A 37 14.08 -8.38 -5.57
CA GLU A 37 15.10 -9.44 -5.58
C GLU A 37 15.69 -9.72 -4.20
N GLY A 38 15.97 -11.01 -3.96
CA GLY A 38 16.51 -11.52 -2.71
C GLY A 38 15.55 -11.34 -1.54
N SER A 39 15.95 -11.74 -0.35
CA SER A 39 15.20 -11.46 0.87
C SER A 39 16.08 -11.45 2.10
N HIS A 40 15.63 -10.75 3.13
CA HIS A 40 16.19 -10.74 4.47
C HIS A 40 15.08 -10.67 5.52
N GLU A 41 15.39 -11.11 6.74
CA GLU A 41 14.45 -11.05 7.85
C GLU A 41 14.29 -9.61 8.38
N VAL A 42 13.05 -9.24 8.70
CA VAL A 42 12.71 -7.98 9.34
C VAL A 42 11.76 -8.28 10.51
N SER A 43 12.07 -7.73 11.68
CA SER A 43 11.26 -7.84 12.89
C SER A 43 11.21 -6.47 13.57
N GLU A 44 10.33 -5.60 13.07
CA GLU A 44 10.35 -4.18 13.38
C GLU A 44 8.97 -3.65 13.75
N THR A 45 8.96 -2.47 14.38
CA THR A 45 7.73 -1.71 14.66
C THR A 45 7.83 -0.34 13.99
N PHE A 46 6.79 0.01 13.25
CA PHE A 46 6.70 1.23 12.46
C PHE A 46 5.71 2.22 13.07
N SER A 47 6.16 3.44 13.27
CA SER A 47 5.30 4.53 13.71
C SER A 47 4.43 5.03 12.54
N PRO A 48 3.31 5.71 12.82
CA PRO A 48 2.52 6.37 11.79
C PRO A 48 3.31 7.38 10.95
N ALA A 49 4.28 8.09 11.54
CA ALA A 49 5.14 9.04 10.84
C ALA A 49 6.09 8.34 9.86
N GLU A 50 6.70 7.23 10.27
CA GLU A 50 7.56 6.39 9.41
C GLU A 50 6.79 5.84 8.22
N MET A 51 5.62 5.23 8.44
CA MET A 51 4.77 4.73 7.36
C MET A 51 4.31 5.85 6.42
N THR A 52 3.93 7.00 6.99
CA THR A 52 3.54 8.18 6.21
C THR A 52 4.70 8.68 5.34
N ALA A 53 5.91 8.74 5.91
CA ALA A 53 7.11 9.17 5.19
C ALA A 53 7.44 8.21 4.04
N ALA A 54 7.41 6.90 4.29
CA ALA A 54 7.70 5.86 3.31
C ALA A 54 6.80 5.95 2.07
N ILE A 55 5.49 6.11 2.28
CA ILE A 55 4.52 6.20 1.19
C ILE A 55 4.72 7.47 0.36
N ASN A 56 4.95 8.63 1.00
CA ASN A 56 5.14 9.88 0.28
C ASN A 56 6.52 10.00 -0.40
N LYS A 57 7.50 9.20 0.03
CA LYS A 57 8.84 9.13 -0.55
C LYS A 57 9.00 8.00 -1.56
N ASN A 58 7.94 7.23 -1.83
CA ASN A 58 7.96 6.19 -2.84
C ASN A 58 8.35 6.79 -4.21
N THR A 59 9.38 6.22 -4.84
CA THR A 59 9.94 6.76 -6.09
C THR A 59 9.45 6.04 -7.33
N TRP A 60 8.60 5.01 -7.22
CA TRP A 60 8.12 4.30 -8.40
C TRP A 60 7.17 5.19 -9.20
N ARG A 61 7.46 5.37 -10.50
CA ARG A 61 6.75 6.25 -11.44
C ARG A 61 5.23 6.05 -11.42
N TYR A 62 4.79 4.81 -11.24
CA TYR A 62 3.39 4.42 -11.31
C TYR A 62 2.72 4.33 -9.93
N PHE A 63 3.42 4.68 -8.84
CA PHE A 63 2.83 4.73 -7.52
C PHE A 63 1.71 5.81 -7.47
N PRO A 64 0.45 5.44 -7.15
CA PRO A 64 -0.69 6.31 -7.40
C PRO A 64 -1.05 7.23 -6.24
N PHE A 65 -0.46 7.03 -5.07
CA PHE A 65 -0.83 7.76 -3.86
C PHE A 65 0.14 8.90 -3.60
N VAL A 66 -0.40 10.09 -3.33
CA VAL A 66 0.39 11.29 -2.98
C VAL A 66 -0.25 12.04 -1.83
N ASN A 67 0.55 12.78 -1.08
CA ASN A 67 0.12 13.53 0.11
C ASN A 67 -0.64 12.65 1.12
N VAL A 68 -0.13 11.43 1.31
CA VAL A 68 -0.74 10.46 2.21
C VAL A 68 -0.45 10.83 3.66
N GLN A 69 -1.38 10.54 4.54
CA GLN A 69 -1.21 10.48 5.99
C GLN A 69 -1.71 9.12 6.43
N ILE A 70 -0.99 8.47 7.34
CA ILE A 70 -1.39 7.22 7.97
C ILE A 70 -1.43 7.44 9.47
N ARG A 71 -2.48 6.95 10.12
CA ARG A 71 -2.63 6.96 11.57
C ARG A 71 -3.00 5.56 12.05
N VAL A 72 -2.36 5.09 13.10
CA VAL A 72 -2.81 3.92 13.86
C VAL A 72 -3.42 4.41 15.16
N ASN A 73 -4.64 4.00 15.43
CA ASN A 73 -5.42 4.40 16.59
C ASN A 73 -5.21 3.45 17.77
N ALA A 74 -5.57 3.92 18.96
CA ALA A 74 -5.47 3.13 20.20
C ALA A 74 -6.39 1.89 20.23
N ASP A 75 -7.43 1.86 19.38
CA ASP A 75 -8.33 0.71 19.22
C ASP A 75 -7.84 -0.31 18.18
N ASN A 76 -6.56 -0.20 17.79
CA ASN A 76 -5.90 -0.97 16.74
C ASN A 76 -6.57 -0.84 15.35
N SER A 77 -7.31 0.26 15.11
CA SER A 77 -7.70 0.63 13.74
C SER A 77 -6.62 1.45 13.05
N ILE A 78 -6.58 1.38 11.73
CA ILE A 78 -5.73 2.22 10.88
C ILE A 78 -6.61 3.14 10.05
N GLU A 79 -6.16 4.39 9.90
CA GLU A 79 -6.73 5.38 9.00
C GLU A 79 -5.67 5.79 7.98
N ALA A 80 -6.05 5.90 6.72
CA ALA A 80 -5.22 6.47 5.67
C ALA A 80 -6.02 7.51 4.88
N SER A 81 -5.40 8.64 4.56
CA SER A 81 -6.00 9.67 3.72
C SER A 81 -4.96 10.30 2.83
N GLY A 82 -5.32 10.69 1.63
CA GLY A 82 -4.42 11.37 0.71
C GLY A 82 -5.10 11.66 -0.60
N LEU A 83 -4.32 11.73 -1.67
CA LEU A 83 -4.82 11.85 -3.04
C LEU A 83 -4.48 10.58 -3.82
N VAL A 84 -5.42 10.16 -4.67
CA VAL A 84 -5.20 9.14 -5.70
C VAL A 84 -5.04 9.83 -7.03
N VAL A 85 -3.91 9.61 -7.71
CA VAL A 85 -3.68 10.04 -9.09
C VAL A 85 -4.18 8.94 -10.02
N VAL A 86 -5.34 9.16 -10.65
CA VAL A 86 -6.07 8.12 -11.40
C VAL A 86 -5.26 7.54 -12.55
N ASP A 87 -4.57 8.37 -13.32
CA ASP A 87 -3.70 7.92 -14.42
C ASP A 87 -2.59 6.97 -13.94
N ARG A 88 -2.12 7.14 -12.71
CA ARG A 88 -1.14 6.24 -12.09
C ARG A 88 -1.80 5.00 -11.53
N LEU A 89 -3.02 5.10 -10.97
CA LEU A 89 -3.75 3.96 -10.44
C LEU A 89 -4.00 2.89 -11.52
N LEU A 90 -4.33 3.34 -12.73
CA LEU A 90 -4.47 2.47 -13.89
C LEU A 90 -3.19 1.68 -14.18
N LYS A 91 -2.08 2.41 -14.31
CA LYS A 91 -0.77 1.84 -14.63
C LYS A 91 -0.24 0.95 -13.50
N TYR A 92 -0.50 1.34 -12.25
CA TYR A 92 -0.18 0.56 -11.06
C TYR A 92 -0.85 -0.81 -11.12
N ALA A 93 -2.17 -0.85 -11.33
CA ALA A 93 -2.90 -2.11 -11.39
C ALA A 93 -2.43 -2.99 -12.56
N GLN A 94 -2.17 -2.39 -13.72
CA GLN A 94 -1.60 -3.10 -14.87
C GLN A 94 -0.21 -3.66 -14.62
N ALA A 95 0.67 -2.90 -13.96
CA ALA A 95 2.01 -3.36 -13.59
C ALA A 95 1.96 -4.52 -12.58
N LEU A 96 0.88 -4.62 -11.78
CA LEU A 96 0.63 -5.74 -10.87
C LEU A 96 -0.12 -6.91 -11.51
N GLY A 97 -0.34 -6.88 -12.83
CA GLY A 97 -0.90 -7.98 -13.60
C GLY A 97 -2.40 -7.91 -13.87
N ALA A 98 -3.08 -6.83 -13.47
CA ALA A 98 -4.47 -6.63 -13.84
C ALA A 98 -4.60 -6.28 -15.34
N THR A 99 -5.59 -6.84 -16.00
CA THR A 99 -5.97 -6.48 -17.37
C THR A 99 -6.59 -5.09 -17.42
N ALA A 100 -6.58 -4.45 -18.59
CA ALA A 100 -7.22 -3.14 -18.76
C ALA A 100 -8.72 -3.20 -18.45
N GLU A 101 -9.38 -4.29 -18.81
CA GLU A 101 -10.79 -4.57 -18.55
C GLU A 101 -11.09 -4.67 -17.04
N GLU A 102 -10.29 -5.44 -16.29
CA GLU A 102 -10.46 -5.58 -14.84
C GLU A 102 -10.31 -4.25 -14.11
N VAL A 103 -9.32 -3.45 -14.54
CA VAL A 103 -9.07 -2.12 -13.97
C VAL A 103 -10.23 -1.17 -14.27
N GLN A 104 -10.73 -1.14 -15.51
CA GLN A 104 -11.87 -0.31 -15.88
C GLN A 104 -13.15 -0.73 -15.14
N MET A 105 -13.40 -2.04 -15.04
CA MET A 105 -14.51 -2.57 -14.24
C MET A 105 -14.42 -2.14 -12.78
N GLY A 106 -13.22 -2.13 -12.19
CA GLY A 106 -13.00 -1.65 -10.84
C GLY A 106 -13.34 -0.17 -10.66
N ILE A 107 -12.90 0.69 -11.58
CA ILE A 107 -13.19 2.12 -11.59
C ILE A 107 -14.69 2.38 -11.72
N ASP A 108 -15.35 1.72 -12.66
CA ASP A 108 -16.77 1.91 -12.93
C ASP A 108 -17.63 1.42 -11.76
N ALA A 109 -17.31 0.25 -11.20
CA ALA A 109 -18.03 -0.33 -10.06
C ALA A 109 -17.91 0.54 -8.80
N ALA A 110 -16.72 1.08 -8.55
CA ALA A 110 -16.48 1.99 -7.43
C ALA A 110 -16.90 3.44 -7.72
N LYS A 111 -17.36 3.73 -8.95
CA LYS A 111 -17.73 5.07 -9.42
C LYS A 111 -16.66 6.12 -9.13
N LEU A 112 -15.39 5.73 -9.33
CA LEU A 112 -14.27 6.60 -9.02
C LEU A 112 -14.24 7.78 -10.00
N PRO A 113 -13.88 9.00 -9.53
CA PRO A 113 -13.64 10.11 -10.43
C PRO A 113 -12.53 9.78 -11.44
N ASN A 114 -12.66 10.26 -12.68
CA ASN A 114 -11.63 10.14 -13.72
C ASN A 114 -10.48 11.17 -13.57
N THR A 115 -10.35 11.78 -12.40
CA THR A 115 -9.38 12.84 -12.12
C THR A 115 -8.78 12.59 -10.75
N THR A 116 -7.64 13.20 -10.43
CA THR A 116 -7.07 13.10 -9.08
C THR A 116 -8.10 13.46 -8.01
N PHE A 117 -8.32 12.57 -7.05
CA PHE A 117 -9.34 12.75 -6.02
C PHE A 117 -8.80 12.45 -4.61
N PRO A 118 -9.34 13.12 -3.57
CA PRO A 118 -9.00 12.80 -2.21
C PRO A 118 -9.70 11.51 -1.77
N PHE A 119 -8.98 10.69 -1.02
CA PHE A 119 -9.52 9.48 -0.39
C PHE A 119 -9.35 9.54 1.12
N TYR A 120 -10.21 8.82 1.80
CA TYR A 120 -10.05 8.43 3.20
C TYR A 120 -10.50 6.97 3.34
N VAL A 121 -9.76 6.19 4.12
CA VAL A 121 -10.14 4.82 4.50
C VAL A 121 -9.84 4.61 5.98
N LYS A 122 -10.70 3.85 6.65
CA LYS A 122 -10.50 3.36 8.00
C LYS A 122 -10.82 1.88 8.05
N GLY A 123 -9.99 1.10 8.74
CA GLY A 123 -10.18 -0.33 8.86
C GLY A 123 -9.42 -0.95 10.02
N LYS A 124 -9.56 -2.25 10.16
CA LYS A 124 -8.70 -3.11 10.97
C LYS A 124 -8.14 -4.20 10.07
N GLY A 125 -6.96 -4.69 10.38
CA GLY A 125 -6.41 -5.83 9.68
C GLY A 125 -5.14 -6.34 10.34
N GLU A 126 -4.84 -7.58 10.02
CA GLU A 126 -3.63 -8.28 10.40
C GLU A 126 -3.27 -9.28 9.29
N VAL A 127 -2.02 -9.71 9.32
CA VAL A 127 -1.54 -10.81 8.50
C VAL A 127 -0.83 -11.78 9.43
N VAL A 128 -1.23 -13.06 9.37
CA VAL A 128 -0.60 -14.14 10.12
C VAL A 128 -0.32 -15.27 9.17
N ASP A 129 0.94 -15.70 9.08
CA ASP A 129 1.38 -16.78 8.18
C ASP A 129 0.87 -16.59 6.74
N ASN A 130 1.12 -15.41 6.17
CA ASN A 130 0.67 -14.94 4.85
C ASN A 130 -0.86 -14.89 4.63
N GLN A 131 -1.67 -15.17 5.64
CA GLN A 131 -3.13 -15.06 5.54
C GLN A 131 -3.58 -13.69 6.02
N VAL A 132 -4.34 -13.00 5.19
CA VAL A 132 -4.77 -11.63 5.44
C VAL A 132 -6.17 -11.66 6.05
N SER A 133 -6.34 -11.03 7.20
CA SER A 133 -7.65 -10.82 7.82
C SER A 133 -7.87 -9.34 8.09
N GLY A 134 -9.12 -8.89 8.04
CA GLY A 134 -9.43 -7.50 8.29
C GLY A 134 -10.78 -7.08 7.75
N ASN A 135 -11.15 -5.85 8.06
CA ASN A 135 -12.37 -5.24 7.59
C ASN A 135 -12.26 -3.73 7.43
N PHE A 136 -12.97 -3.19 6.44
CA PHE A 136 -13.20 -1.76 6.37
C PHE A 136 -14.25 -1.35 7.41
N LEU A 137 -14.00 -0.20 8.05
CA LEU A 137 -14.93 0.45 8.97
C LEU A 137 -15.63 1.62 8.28
N SER A 138 -14.89 2.37 7.46
CA SER A 138 -15.44 3.40 6.59
C SER A 138 -14.47 3.75 5.46
N ALA A 139 -14.99 4.32 4.39
CA ALA A 139 -14.19 4.96 3.35
C ALA A 139 -14.92 6.15 2.77
N GLU A 140 -14.17 7.08 2.20
CA GLU A 140 -14.69 8.24 1.50
C GLU A 140 -13.89 8.48 0.21
N VAL A 141 -14.59 8.93 -0.83
CA VAL A 141 -14.01 9.41 -2.09
C VAL A 141 -14.56 10.82 -2.32
N GLY A 142 -13.69 11.82 -2.42
CA GLY A 142 -14.18 13.20 -2.61
C GLY A 142 -15.01 13.74 -1.44
N ARG A 143 -14.82 13.20 -0.21
CA ARG A 143 -15.66 13.43 0.98
C ARG A 143 -17.08 12.84 0.90
N LEU A 144 -17.36 12.02 -0.10
CA LEU A 144 -18.59 11.25 -0.18
C LEU A 144 -18.34 9.88 0.47
N PRO A 145 -19.16 9.47 1.45
CA PRO A 145 -19.01 8.16 2.08
C PRO A 145 -19.27 7.06 1.05
N VAL A 146 -18.40 6.04 1.06
CA VAL A 146 -18.59 4.84 0.25
C VAL A 146 -19.63 3.94 0.93
N PRO A 147 -20.71 3.55 0.24
CA PRO A 147 -21.73 2.66 0.79
C PRO A 147 -21.16 1.32 1.29
N ALA A 148 -21.72 0.80 2.38
CA ALA A 148 -21.26 -0.44 3.02
C ALA A 148 -21.26 -1.66 2.07
N GLY A 149 -22.23 -1.75 1.15
CA GLY A 149 -22.26 -2.82 0.14
C GLY A 149 -21.02 -2.79 -0.77
N ILE A 150 -20.62 -1.61 -1.23
CA ILE A 150 -19.42 -1.42 -2.06
C ILE A 150 -18.15 -1.72 -1.26
N LEU A 151 -18.10 -1.29 0.01
CA LEU A 151 -16.97 -1.59 0.90
C LEU A 151 -16.76 -3.10 1.09
N SER A 152 -17.84 -3.85 1.30
CA SER A 152 -17.80 -5.30 1.46
C SER A 152 -17.27 -5.99 0.19
N ASP A 153 -17.73 -5.56 -0.98
CA ASP A 153 -17.29 -6.13 -2.26
C ASP A 153 -15.80 -5.85 -2.53
N ILE A 154 -15.33 -4.64 -2.18
CA ILE A 154 -13.93 -4.24 -2.33
C ILE A 154 -13.03 -4.99 -1.34
N GLN A 155 -13.51 -5.26 -0.12
CA GLN A 155 -12.73 -5.94 0.92
C GLN A 155 -12.19 -7.29 0.43
N GLY A 156 -13.04 -8.15 -0.11
CA GLY A 156 -12.62 -9.47 -0.60
C GLY A 156 -11.60 -9.37 -1.74
N ARG A 157 -11.73 -8.37 -2.62
CA ARG A 157 -10.79 -8.14 -3.73
C ARG A 157 -9.43 -7.68 -3.24
N ILE A 158 -9.38 -6.79 -2.25
CA ILE A 158 -8.12 -6.31 -1.67
C ILE A 158 -7.40 -7.44 -0.93
N VAL A 159 -8.13 -8.21 -0.11
CA VAL A 159 -7.57 -9.38 0.58
C VAL A 159 -6.97 -10.36 -0.43
N GLY A 160 -7.74 -10.75 -1.45
CA GLY A 160 -7.25 -11.66 -2.48
C GLY A 160 -6.05 -11.13 -3.28
N ALA A 161 -6.00 -9.82 -3.56
CA ALA A 161 -4.87 -9.21 -4.25
C ALA A 161 -3.58 -9.21 -3.40
N VAL A 162 -3.69 -8.94 -2.10
CA VAL A 162 -2.53 -8.99 -1.18
C VAL A 162 -2.03 -10.43 -1.03
N GLU A 163 -2.93 -11.39 -0.81
CA GLU A 163 -2.56 -12.81 -0.72
C GLU A 163 -1.93 -13.31 -2.02
N ALA A 164 -2.47 -12.93 -3.18
CA ALA A 164 -1.87 -13.26 -4.47
C ALA A 164 -0.45 -12.67 -4.61
N LYS A 165 -0.20 -11.43 -4.14
CA LYS A 165 1.16 -10.86 -4.12
C LYS A 165 2.09 -11.67 -3.22
N LEU A 166 1.63 -12.08 -2.02
CA LEU A 166 2.43 -12.89 -1.10
C LEU A 166 2.75 -14.28 -1.66
N VAL A 167 1.81 -14.91 -2.37
CA VAL A 167 2.02 -16.21 -3.01
C VAL A 167 2.97 -16.11 -4.20
N ASN A 168 2.85 -15.07 -5.01
CA ASN A 168 3.60 -14.93 -6.27
C ASN A 168 4.96 -14.25 -6.09
N ASN A 169 5.31 -13.82 -4.88
CA ASN A 169 6.55 -13.12 -4.60
C ASN A 169 7.38 -13.83 -3.54
N PRO A 170 8.39 -14.62 -3.94
CA PRO A 170 9.23 -15.35 -2.99
C PRO A 170 10.13 -14.45 -2.13
N SER A 171 10.26 -13.17 -2.48
CA SER A 171 11.06 -12.18 -1.74
C SER A 171 10.32 -11.61 -0.52
N ILE A 172 9.01 -11.85 -0.40
CA ILE A 172 8.19 -11.37 0.71
C ILE A 172 7.52 -12.55 1.39
N SER A 173 7.62 -12.59 2.71
CA SER A 173 6.78 -13.44 3.56
C SER A 173 6.41 -12.68 4.82
N ILE A 174 5.21 -12.89 5.33
CA ILE A 174 4.71 -12.25 6.53
C ILE A 174 4.33 -13.34 7.51
N LYS A 175 5.13 -13.47 8.57
CA LYS A 175 4.77 -14.29 9.72
C LYS A 175 3.72 -13.59 10.57
N GLU A 176 3.91 -12.30 10.79
CA GLU A 176 3.04 -11.49 11.64
C GLU A 176 3.08 -10.03 11.19
N ALA A 177 1.95 -9.45 10.83
CA ALA A 177 1.78 -8.01 10.70
C ALA A 177 0.50 -7.61 11.45
N ARG A 178 0.62 -6.72 12.43
CA ARG A 178 -0.54 -6.27 13.22
C ARG A 178 -0.43 -4.82 13.64
N LEU A 179 -1.57 -4.23 13.93
CA LEU A 179 -1.67 -2.92 14.55
C LEU A 179 -1.68 -3.10 16.07
N GLU A 180 -0.75 -2.46 16.77
CA GLU A 180 -0.62 -2.59 18.22
C GLU A 180 -0.09 -1.29 18.81
N ASN A 181 -0.75 -0.79 19.85
CA ASN A 181 -0.30 0.37 20.64
C ASN A 181 0.02 1.61 19.79
N GLY A 182 -0.81 1.90 18.78
CA GLY A 182 -0.62 3.07 17.92
C GLY A 182 0.54 2.94 16.90
N SER A 183 1.05 1.73 16.69
CA SER A 183 2.10 1.41 15.71
C SER A 183 1.73 0.17 14.90
N ALA A 184 2.49 -0.10 13.84
CA ALA A 184 2.38 -1.33 13.04
C ALA A 184 3.58 -2.23 13.30
N LYS A 185 3.35 -3.44 13.80
CA LYS A 185 4.38 -4.47 13.96
C LYS A 185 4.48 -5.29 12.68
N PHE A 186 5.69 -5.65 12.29
CA PHE A 186 5.98 -6.56 11.19
C PHE A 186 7.05 -7.58 11.60
N VAL A 187 6.81 -8.85 11.29
CA VAL A 187 7.75 -9.95 11.39
C VAL A 187 7.64 -10.79 10.12
N GLY A 188 8.73 -10.96 9.40
CA GLY A 188 8.73 -11.68 8.14
C GLY A 188 10.01 -11.46 7.34
N THR A 189 9.89 -11.57 6.02
CA THR A 189 10.95 -11.25 5.07
C THR A 189 10.51 -10.15 4.12
N LEU A 190 11.47 -9.29 3.77
CA LEU A 190 11.32 -8.24 2.76
C LEU A 190 12.45 -8.40 1.72
N PRO A 191 12.29 -7.86 0.50
CA PRO A 191 13.32 -7.92 -0.51
C PRO A 191 14.59 -7.17 -0.10
N ASN A 192 15.74 -7.65 -0.56
CA ASN A 192 17.01 -6.93 -0.41
C ASN A 192 17.04 -5.69 -1.32
N VAL A 193 16.53 -5.84 -2.54
CA VAL A 193 16.58 -4.81 -3.59
C VAL A 193 15.23 -4.68 -4.28
N GLU A 194 14.78 -3.44 -4.46
CA GLU A 194 13.66 -3.11 -5.33
C GLU A 194 14.18 -2.26 -6.50
N TYR A 195 14.05 -2.78 -7.71
CA TYR A 195 14.35 -2.08 -8.94
C TYR A 195 13.08 -1.39 -9.43
N VAL A 196 13.12 -0.07 -9.61
CA VAL A 196 11.95 0.72 -10.02
C VAL A 196 12.27 1.66 -11.17
N VAL A 197 11.30 1.85 -12.07
CA VAL A 197 11.29 3.00 -12.97
C VAL A 197 10.85 4.23 -12.17
N LYS A 198 11.66 5.28 -12.13
CA LYS A 198 11.33 6.55 -11.45
C LYS A 198 10.60 7.55 -12.35
#